data_AF-A0A0A2CUH6-F1
#
_entry.id   AF-A0A0A2CUH6-F1
#
_cell.length_a   1.000
_cell.length_b   1.000
_cell.length_c   1.000
_cell.angle_alpha   90.00
_cell.angle_beta   90.00
_cell.angle_gamma   90.00
#
_symmetry.space_group_name_H-M   'P 1'
#
loop_
_entity.id
_entity.type
_entity.pdbx_description
1 polymer ?
#
loop_
_entity_poly.entity_id
_entity_poly.type
_entity_poly.pdbx_seq_one_letter_code
_entity_poly.pdbx_strand_id
1 'polypeptide(L)'
;MPCLLVIATVFYAVVRSSWWLGALPWSSMSSSSSILLVPWANRLFWLQLRETYSQLMRRFLVAAVFLFTTLAPAALAEKPSVLLNTLPQEVRGKLASLFTANAIGQTGLNGQLNGTPATLFPIVKSALTKAGYSEQPIRTTIGPWGFSATWAPPSGVSVDGTASQKTAVLVTQATALGPERVNLNVRFEGL
;
A
#
# COMPACT_ATOMS: atom_id res chain seq x y z
N MET A 1 16.69 4.26 -12.30
CA MET A 1 15.47 3.77 -12.98
C MET A 1 15.85 3.07 -14.29
N PRO A 2 15.94 1.73 -14.33
CA PRO A 2 16.25 0.98 -15.55
C PRO A 2 15.14 -0.03 -15.94
N CYS A 3 13.85 0.32 -15.81
CA CYS A 3 12.75 -0.60 -16.16
C CYS A 3 12.18 -0.41 -17.58
N LEU A 4 12.54 0.67 -18.29
CA LEU A 4 11.99 0.96 -19.62
C LEU A 4 12.74 0.28 -20.78
N LEU A 5 13.96 -0.25 -20.54
CA LEU A 5 14.78 -0.80 -21.61
C LEU A 5 14.44 -2.27 -21.97
N VAL A 6 13.82 -3.02 -21.06
CA VAL A 6 13.55 -4.46 -21.26
C VAL A 6 12.29 -4.68 -22.11
N ILE A 7 11.35 -3.73 -22.11
CA ILE A 7 10.07 -3.84 -22.82
C ILE A 7 10.24 -3.68 -24.35
N ALA A 8 11.22 -2.88 -24.79
CA ALA A 8 11.48 -2.68 -26.22
C ALA A 8 12.10 -3.91 -26.91
N THR A 9 12.91 -4.69 -26.19
CA THR A 9 13.66 -5.82 -26.78
C THR A 9 12.76 -7.03 -27.06
N VAL A 10 11.71 -7.25 -26.25
CA VAL A 10 10.77 -8.37 -26.45
C VAL A 10 9.82 -8.11 -27.62
N PHE A 11 9.40 -6.86 -27.84
CA PHE A 11 8.54 -6.50 -28.98
C PHE A 11 9.27 -6.65 -30.32
N TYR A 12 10.57 -6.36 -30.38
CA TYR A 12 11.35 -6.46 -31.62
C TYR A 12 11.59 -7.93 -32.06
N ALA A 13 11.68 -8.86 -31.11
CA ALA A 13 11.91 -10.28 -31.40
C ALA A 13 10.66 -10.98 -31.97
N VAL A 14 9.46 -10.52 -31.61
CA VAL A 14 8.19 -11.14 -32.06
C VAL A 14 7.76 -10.64 -33.44
N VAL A 15 8.10 -9.40 -33.82
CA VAL A 15 7.74 -8.85 -35.14
C VAL A 15 8.68 -9.35 -36.25
N ARG A 16 9.94 -9.68 -35.94
CA ARG A 16 10.95 -10.07 -36.96
C ARG A 16 10.83 -11.51 -37.45
N SER A 17 10.16 -12.39 -36.72
CA SER A 17 9.98 -13.81 -37.06
C SER A 17 8.85 -14.07 -38.06
N SER A 18 8.08 -13.05 -38.46
CA SER A 18 6.99 -13.19 -39.43
C SER A 18 7.37 -12.91 -40.89
N TRP A 19 8.64 -12.54 -41.19
CA TRP A 19 9.05 -12.09 -42.53
C TRP A 19 10.03 -13.03 -43.28
N TRP A 20 10.28 -14.25 -42.79
CA TRP A 20 11.36 -15.12 -43.32
C TRP A 20 10.94 -16.45 -43.99
N LEU A 21 9.67 -16.65 -44.35
CA LEU A 21 9.22 -17.88 -45.04
C LEU A 21 8.62 -17.62 -46.43
N GLY A 22 9.32 -16.83 -47.26
CA GLY A 22 8.86 -16.49 -48.60
C GLY A 22 9.98 -16.38 -49.63
N ALA A 23 10.75 -17.46 -49.85
CA ALA A 23 11.56 -17.60 -51.07
C ALA A 23 12.09 -19.04 -51.24
N LEU A 24 11.43 -19.84 -52.08
CA LEU A 24 12.10 -20.90 -52.84
C LEU A 24 11.58 -20.85 -54.29
N PRO A 25 12.45 -20.85 -55.31
CA PRO A 25 12.05 -20.84 -56.71
C PRO A 25 11.83 -22.28 -57.19
N TRP A 26 10.75 -22.53 -57.93
CA TRP A 26 10.59 -23.77 -58.67
C TRP A 26 10.17 -23.45 -60.10
N SER A 27 11.07 -23.68 -61.04
CA SER A 27 10.79 -23.70 -62.47
C SER A 27 11.13 -25.07 -63.05
N SER A 28 10.20 -25.55 -63.87
CA SER A 28 10.22 -26.68 -64.82
C SER A 28 10.26 -28.11 -64.26
N MET A 29 9.11 -28.81 -64.35
CA MET A 29 8.93 -29.96 -65.26
C MET A 29 7.47 -30.42 -65.29
N SER A 30 6.88 -30.28 -66.48
CA SER A 30 6.01 -31.22 -67.21
C SER A 30 5.26 -32.35 -66.48
N SER A 31 3.97 -32.42 -66.86
CA SER A 31 3.13 -33.62 -67.04
C SER A 31 2.15 -34.00 -65.93
N SER A 32 0.89 -33.71 -66.26
CA SER A 32 -0.30 -34.55 -66.10
C SER A 32 -0.75 -35.00 -64.71
N SER A 33 -1.97 -34.53 -64.43
CA SER A 33 -3.01 -35.19 -63.64
C SER A 33 -2.90 -35.13 -62.12
N SER A 34 -4.02 -34.67 -61.54
CA SER A 34 -4.45 -34.75 -60.15
C SER A 34 -4.41 -33.42 -59.38
N ILE A 35 -5.40 -33.29 -58.49
CA ILE A 35 -5.49 -32.34 -57.36
C ILE A 35 -6.38 -31.12 -57.61
N LEU A 36 -7.69 -31.36 -57.72
CA LEU A 36 -8.74 -30.40 -57.39
C LEU A 36 -9.18 -30.56 -55.92
N LEU A 37 -8.28 -30.43 -54.93
CA LEU A 37 -8.68 -30.54 -53.51
C LEU A 37 -7.82 -29.72 -52.50
N VAL A 38 -7.04 -28.72 -52.93
CA VAL A 38 -6.06 -28.06 -52.04
C VAL A 38 -6.39 -26.64 -51.53
N PRO A 39 -7.31 -25.81 -52.10
CA PRO A 39 -7.50 -24.46 -51.58
C PRO A 39 -8.26 -24.38 -50.24
N TRP A 40 -9.17 -25.34 -49.99
CA TRP A 40 -10.10 -25.28 -48.85
C TRP A 40 -9.51 -25.80 -47.55
N ALA A 41 -8.71 -26.86 -47.60
CA ALA A 41 -8.04 -27.42 -46.42
C ALA A 41 -7.08 -26.43 -45.78
N ASN A 42 -6.40 -25.61 -46.61
CA ASN A 42 -5.48 -24.59 -46.14
C ASN A 42 -6.23 -23.47 -45.39
N ARG A 43 -7.38 -23.03 -45.90
CA ARG A 43 -8.17 -21.95 -45.29
C ARG A 43 -8.77 -22.33 -43.94
N LEU A 44 -9.24 -23.58 -43.80
CA LEU A 44 -9.76 -24.10 -42.53
C LEU A 44 -8.65 -24.30 -41.50
N PHE A 45 -7.47 -24.78 -41.93
CA PHE A 45 -6.30 -24.92 -41.06
C PHE A 45 -5.85 -23.57 -40.46
N TRP A 46 -5.79 -22.51 -41.27
CA TRP A 46 -5.43 -21.16 -40.81
C TRP A 46 -6.47 -20.52 -39.89
N LEU A 47 -7.77 -20.78 -40.12
CA LEU A 47 -8.84 -20.29 -39.23
C LEU A 47 -8.81 -21.01 -37.87
N GLN A 48 -8.58 -22.32 -37.86
CA GLN A 48 -8.52 -23.12 -36.65
C GLN A 48 -7.28 -22.81 -35.80
N LEU A 49 -6.15 -22.50 -36.44
CA LEU A 49 -4.96 -21.94 -35.79
C LEU A 49 -5.21 -20.56 -35.18
N ARG A 50 -5.93 -19.68 -35.89
CA ARG A 50 -6.24 -18.32 -35.40
C ARG A 50 -7.11 -18.33 -34.14
N GLU A 51 -8.12 -19.20 -34.09
CA GLU A 51 -9.01 -19.32 -32.93
C GLU A 51 -8.30 -19.94 -31.72
N THR A 52 -7.51 -21.00 -31.93
CA THR A 52 -6.75 -21.64 -30.84
C THR A 52 -5.71 -20.72 -30.24
N TYR A 53 -4.96 -19.96 -31.06
CA TYR A 53 -3.98 -18.99 -30.56
C TYR A 53 -4.63 -17.80 -29.83
N SER A 54 -5.79 -17.32 -30.30
CA SER A 54 -6.54 -16.24 -29.64
C SER A 54 -7.05 -16.65 -28.25
N GLN A 55 -7.56 -17.88 -28.12
CA GLN A 55 -8.02 -18.42 -26.83
C GLN A 55 -6.86 -18.68 -25.87
N LEU A 56 -5.73 -19.17 -26.38
CA LEU A 56 -4.52 -19.40 -25.58
C LEU A 56 -3.96 -18.06 -25.06
N MET A 57 -3.80 -17.06 -25.94
CA MET A 57 -3.34 -15.72 -25.55
C MET A 57 -4.30 -15.04 -24.57
N ARG A 58 -5.62 -15.16 -24.74
CA ARG A 58 -6.60 -14.63 -23.76
C ARG A 58 -6.46 -15.30 -22.40
N ARG A 59 -6.26 -16.62 -22.36
CA ARG A 59 -6.03 -17.36 -21.10
C ARG A 59 -4.73 -16.94 -20.42
N PHE A 60 -3.66 -16.71 -21.19
CA PHE A 60 -2.40 -16.19 -20.66
C PHE A 60 -2.52 -14.73 -20.17
N LEU A 61 -3.26 -13.88 -20.88
CA LEU A 61 -3.51 -12.49 -20.47
C LEU A 61 -4.34 -12.41 -19.19
N VAL A 62 -5.39 -13.24 -19.05
CA VAL A 62 -6.20 -13.30 -17.83
C VAL A 62 -5.37 -13.85 -16.65
N ALA A 63 -4.56 -14.88 -16.86
CA ALA A 63 -3.67 -15.41 -15.83
C ALA A 63 -2.59 -14.40 -15.40
N ALA A 64 -2.04 -13.62 -16.34
CA ALA A 64 -1.04 -12.59 -16.05
C ALA A 64 -1.63 -11.40 -15.27
N VAL A 65 -2.89 -11.00 -15.53
CA VAL A 65 -3.56 -9.95 -14.75
C VAL A 65 -3.85 -10.43 -13.31
N PHE A 66 -4.24 -11.68 -13.12
CA PHE A 66 -4.45 -12.26 -11.78
C PHE A 66 -3.17 -12.41 -10.97
N LEU A 67 -2.02 -12.66 -11.62
CA LEU A 67 -0.74 -12.80 -10.91
C LEU A 67 -0.17 -11.44 -10.41
N PHE A 68 -0.59 -10.31 -11.00
CA PHE A 68 -0.10 -8.99 -10.61
C PHE A 68 -0.90 -8.33 -9.47
N THR A 69 -2.09 -8.83 -9.13
CA THR A 69 -2.89 -8.28 -8.02
C THR A 69 -2.51 -8.81 -6.63
N THR A 70 -1.64 -9.82 -6.52
CA THR A 70 -1.27 -10.43 -5.23
C THR A 70 0.04 -9.91 -4.64
N LEU A 71 0.76 -9.05 -5.35
CA LEU A 71 1.97 -8.37 -4.87
C LEU A 71 1.64 -6.97 -4.33
N ALA A 72 0.61 -6.87 -3.48
CA ALA A 72 0.55 -5.74 -2.56
C ALA A 72 1.69 -5.95 -1.55
N PRO A 73 2.64 -5.01 -1.40
CA PRO A 73 3.59 -5.07 -0.31
C PRO A 73 2.80 -5.17 0.99
N ALA A 74 3.00 -6.24 1.75
CA ALA A 74 2.56 -6.24 3.14
C ALA A 74 3.28 -5.07 3.80
N ALA A 75 2.57 -3.97 4.08
CA ALA A 75 3.12 -2.85 4.80
C ALA A 75 3.65 -3.41 6.13
N LEU A 76 4.97 -3.41 6.30
CA LEU A 76 5.60 -3.88 7.52
C LEU A 76 5.05 -3.02 8.66
N ALA A 77 4.45 -3.67 9.65
CA ALA A 77 3.96 -2.98 10.83
C ALA A 77 5.13 -2.27 11.53
N GLU A 78 4.98 -0.98 11.79
CA GLU A 78 6.05 -0.17 12.34
C GLU A 78 6.04 -0.24 13.87
N LYS A 79 7.23 -0.28 14.46
CA LYS A 79 7.38 -0.35 15.92
C LYS A 79 6.76 0.89 16.56
N PRO A 80 5.97 0.74 17.64
CA PRO A 80 5.35 1.87 18.35
C PRO A 80 6.35 2.96 18.76
N SER A 81 7.55 2.58 19.20
CA SER A 81 8.60 3.54 19.59
C SER A 81 9.12 4.38 18.42
N VAL A 82 9.16 3.83 17.20
CA VAL A 82 9.56 4.59 16.00
C VAL A 82 8.47 5.59 15.63
N LEU A 83 7.21 5.14 15.64
CA LEU A 83 6.06 6.01 15.39
C LEU A 83 5.91 7.14 16.42
N LEU A 84 6.18 6.85 17.71
CA LEU A 84 6.20 7.88 18.75
C LEU A 84 7.34 8.89 18.52
N ASN A 85 8.48 8.43 17.99
CA ASN A 85 9.61 9.29 17.72
C ASN A 85 9.41 10.22 16.51
N THR A 86 8.55 9.84 15.56
CA THR A 86 8.22 10.61 14.35
C THR A 86 7.05 11.57 14.53
N LEU A 87 6.43 11.61 15.72
CA LEU A 87 5.38 12.58 16.02
C LEU A 87 5.88 14.03 15.87
N PRO A 88 4.98 14.95 15.48
CA PRO A 88 5.31 16.38 15.39
C PRO A 88 5.91 16.94 16.68
N GLN A 89 6.83 17.89 16.53
CA GLN A 89 7.54 18.50 17.65
C GLN A 89 6.60 19.24 18.62
N GLU A 90 5.45 19.72 18.15
CA GLU A 90 4.41 20.34 18.96
C GLU A 90 3.73 19.36 19.92
N VAL A 91 3.71 18.08 19.56
CA VAL A 91 3.17 16.99 20.39
C VAL A 91 4.28 16.38 21.24
N ARG A 92 5.41 16.06 20.60
CA ARG A 92 6.57 15.42 21.23
C ARG A 92 7.26 16.34 22.24
N GLY A 93 7.36 17.63 21.93
CA GLY A 93 7.92 18.68 22.79
C GLY A 93 9.12 18.23 23.64
N LYS A 94 8.96 18.36 24.96
CA LYS A 94 9.90 17.87 25.99
C LYS A 94 9.43 16.57 26.65
N LEU A 95 8.54 15.82 26.00
CA LEU A 95 8.06 14.56 26.55
C LEU A 95 9.21 13.54 26.56
N ALA A 96 9.38 12.85 27.69
CA ALA A 96 10.35 11.79 27.82
C ALA A 96 9.70 10.45 27.45
N SER A 97 10.48 9.56 26.83
CA SER A 97 10.07 8.18 26.66
C SER A 97 10.01 7.49 28.02
N LEU A 98 8.97 6.70 28.25
CA LEU A 98 8.82 5.86 29.41
C LEU A 98 8.23 4.51 29.03
N PHE A 99 8.42 3.56 29.93
CA PHE A 99 7.65 2.33 29.92
C PHE A 99 6.21 2.62 30.33
N THR A 100 5.25 2.15 29.53
CA THR A 100 3.83 2.22 29.85
C THR A 100 3.27 0.80 29.83
N ALA A 101 2.42 0.45 30.79
CA ALA A 101 1.74 -0.85 30.80
C ALA A 101 0.54 -0.88 29.82
N ASN A 102 0.74 -0.41 28.59
CA ASN A 102 -0.28 -0.39 27.53
C ASN A 102 -0.22 -1.67 26.68
N ALA A 103 -1.31 -1.96 25.99
CA ALA A 103 -1.43 -3.20 25.22
C ALA A 103 -0.46 -3.29 24.03
N ILE A 104 0.00 -2.15 23.50
CA ILE A 104 0.82 -2.07 22.28
C ILE A 104 2.19 -1.48 22.59
N GLY A 105 3.25 -2.29 22.45
CA GLY A 105 4.65 -1.85 22.51
C GLY A 105 5.20 -1.46 23.89
N GLN A 106 4.36 -1.39 24.91
CA GLN A 106 4.73 -1.06 26.30
C GLN A 106 5.55 0.24 26.42
N THR A 107 5.27 1.21 25.55
CA THR A 107 6.02 2.46 25.40
C THR A 107 5.09 3.64 25.19
N GLY A 108 5.46 4.76 25.78
CA GLY A 108 4.76 6.02 25.66
C GLY A 108 5.71 7.20 25.84
N LEU A 109 5.18 8.38 25.59
CA LEU A 109 5.81 9.65 25.90
C LEU A 109 5.03 10.31 27.05
N ASN A 110 5.72 10.87 28.03
CA ASN A 110 5.10 11.63 29.10
C ASN A 110 5.95 12.83 29.47
N GLY A 111 5.31 13.93 29.80
CA GLY A 111 6.00 15.11 30.27
C GLY A 111 5.06 16.25 30.59
N GLN A 112 5.62 17.27 31.22
CA GLN A 112 4.89 18.48 31.57
C GLN A 112 5.06 19.52 30.49
N LEU A 113 3.95 20.14 30.11
CA LEU A 113 3.87 21.24 29.17
C LEU A 113 3.21 22.43 29.86
N ASN A 114 3.55 23.62 29.39
CA ASN A 114 2.92 24.85 29.84
C ASN A 114 1.58 25.06 29.13
N GLY A 115 0.64 25.70 29.82
CA GLY A 115 -0.70 26.01 29.33
C GLY A 115 -1.80 25.20 29.99
N THR A 116 -2.99 25.25 29.40
CA THR A 116 -4.20 24.57 29.90
C THR A 116 -4.65 23.48 28.92
N PRO A 117 -5.50 22.53 29.34
CA PRO A 117 -6.07 21.54 28.42
C PRO A 117 -6.79 22.18 27.21
N ALA A 118 -7.48 23.30 27.43
CA ALA A 118 -8.21 24.03 26.39
C ALA A 118 -7.28 24.66 25.34
N THR A 119 -6.10 25.11 25.73
CA THR A 119 -5.10 25.65 24.79
C THR A 119 -4.26 24.56 24.13
N LEU A 120 -3.97 23.47 24.85
CA LEU A 120 -3.12 22.39 24.36
C LEU A 120 -3.83 21.51 23.33
N PHE A 121 -5.12 21.17 23.53
CA PHE A 121 -5.83 20.27 22.64
C PHE A 121 -5.87 20.76 21.17
N PRO A 122 -6.19 22.03 20.86
CA PRO A 122 -6.16 22.53 19.49
C PRO A 122 -4.77 22.43 18.83
N ILE A 123 -3.70 22.63 19.60
CA ILE A 123 -2.32 22.50 19.12
C ILE A 123 -2.02 21.04 18.76
N VAL A 124 -2.32 20.11 19.66
CA VAL A 124 -2.14 18.66 19.45
C VAL A 124 -2.96 18.20 18.24
N LYS A 125 -4.23 18.61 18.17
CA LYS A 125 -5.13 18.30 17.06
C LYS A 125 -4.57 18.79 15.72
N SER A 126 -4.18 20.06 15.63
CA SER A 126 -3.64 20.60 14.40
C SER A 126 -2.36 19.89 13.97
N ALA A 127 -1.45 19.59 14.90
CA ALA A 127 -0.19 18.93 14.61
C ALA A 127 -0.41 17.48 14.11
N LEU A 128 -1.24 16.70 14.82
CA LEU A 128 -1.54 15.33 14.45
C LEU A 128 -2.29 15.22 13.12
N THR A 129 -3.27 16.09 12.87
CA THR A 129 -3.96 16.14 11.57
C THR A 129 -3.01 16.48 10.43
N LYS A 130 -2.06 17.41 10.62
CA LYS A 130 -1.01 17.69 9.64
C LYS A 130 -0.10 16.49 9.37
N ALA A 131 0.15 15.66 10.40
CA ALA A 131 0.90 14.41 10.27
C ALA A 131 0.09 13.24 9.71
N GLY A 132 -1.19 13.47 9.32
CA GLY A 132 -2.04 12.45 8.71
C GLY A 132 -2.83 11.59 9.70
N TYR A 133 -2.75 11.86 11.00
CA TYR A 133 -3.58 11.19 11.99
C TYR A 133 -5.02 11.74 11.95
N SER A 134 -6.00 10.85 12.04
CA SER A 134 -7.41 11.23 12.06
C SER A 134 -7.98 11.12 13.48
N GLU A 135 -8.54 12.20 14.01
CA GLU A 135 -9.27 12.15 15.27
C GLU A 135 -10.45 11.16 15.19
N GLN A 136 -10.77 10.51 16.30
CA GLN A 136 -12.00 9.75 16.49
C GLN A 136 -12.89 10.50 17.51
N PRO A 137 -13.72 11.47 17.08
CA PRO A 137 -14.41 12.41 17.97
C PRO A 137 -15.30 11.74 19.03
N ILE A 138 -15.87 10.58 18.72
CA ILE A 138 -16.71 9.81 19.67
C ILE A 138 -15.91 9.29 20.88
N ARG A 139 -14.57 9.28 20.80
CA ARG A 139 -13.62 8.89 21.83
C ARG A 139 -12.76 10.07 22.30
N THR A 140 -13.22 11.30 22.04
CA THR A 140 -12.59 12.51 22.52
C THR A 140 -13.42 13.11 23.66
N THR A 141 -12.79 13.33 24.80
CA THR A 141 -13.37 14.02 25.96
C THR A 141 -12.47 15.18 26.32
N ILE A 142 -13.04 16.38 26.46
CA ILE A 142 -12.31 17.60 26.82
C ILE A 142 -13.03 18.24 28.01
N GLY A 143 -12.28 18.59 29.04
CA GLY A 143 -12.79 19.25 30.23
C GLY A 143 -11.77 20.21 30.85
N PRO A 144 -12.17 20.95 31.89
CA PRO A 144 -11.31 21.93 32.54
C PRO A 144 -10.06 21.30 33.19
N TRP A 145 -10.15 20.03 33.61
CA TRP A 145 -9.06 19.32 34.28
C TRP A 145 -8.20 18.47 33.34
N GLY A 146 -8.55 18.37 32.06
CA GLY A 146 -7.81 17.51 31.14
C GLY A 146 -8.56 17.19 29.85
N PHE A 147 -7.90 16.46 28.97
CA PHE A 147 -8.53 15.85 27.80
C PHE A 147 -8.00 14.44 27.57
N SER A 148 -8.80 13.62 26.91
CA SER A 148 -8.39 12.35 26.32
C SER A 148 -8.90 12.33 24.89
N ALA A 149 -8.02 12.05 23.93
CA ALA A 149 -8.38 11.97 22.53
C ALA A 149 -7.71 10.75 21.89
N THR A 150 -8.44 10.15 20.95
CA THR A 150 -8.02 8.96 20.23
C THR A 150 -7.84 9.31 18.76
N TRP A 151 -6.77 8.83 18.15
CA TRP A 151 -6.40 9.12 16.77
C TRP A 151 -6.12 7.83 16.00
N ALA A 152 -6.75 7.67 14.84
CA ALA A 152 -6.35 6.65 13.88
C ALA A 152 -4.98 7.03 13.28
N PRO A 153 -4.05 6.06 13.13
CA PRO A 153 -2.80 6.27 12.42
C PRO A 153 -3.01 6.73 10.97
N PRO A 154 -2.00 7.34 10.33
CA PRO A 154 -2.07 7.67 8.91
C PRO A 154 -2.40 6.46 8.04
N SER A 155 -3.09 6.70 6.91
CA SER A 155 -3.44 5.63 5.99
C SER A 155 -2.20 4.87 5.51
N GLY A 156 -2.26 3.54 5.53
CA GLY A 156 -1.13 2.67 5.17
C GLY A 156 -0.12 2.42 6.29
N VAL A 157 -0.26 3.06 7.45
CA VAL A 157 0.57 2.79 8.64
C VAL A 157 -0.11 1.74 9.51
N SER A 158 0.55 0.60 9.69
CA SER A 158 0.19 -0.41 10.69
C SER A 158 1.13 -0.33 11.88
N VAL A 159 0.62 -0.60 13.09
CA VAL A 159 1.39 -0.54 14.33
C VAL A 159 1.73 -1.96 14.77
N ASP A 160 3.01 -2.24 14.99
CA ASP A 160 3.48 -3.54 15.47
C ASP A 160 2.98 -3.82 16.90
N GLY A 161 2.70 -5.10 17.19
CA GLY A 161 2.10 -5.53 18.47
C GLY A 161 0.58 -5.34 18.57
N THR A 162 -0.09 -4.98 17.47
CA THR A 162 -1.56 -4.93 17.43
C THR A 162 -2.15 -6.34 17.32
N ALA A 163 -3.03 -6.73 18.25
CA ALA A 163 -3.71 -8.02 18.19
C ALA A 163 -4.65 -8.10 16.96
N SER A 164 -4.82 -9.28 16.37
CA SER A 164 -5.55 -9.48 15.10
C SER A 164 -7.03 -9.05 15.10
N GLN A 165 -7.64 -8.91 16.27
CA GLN A 165 -9.03 -8.47 16.45
C GLN A 165 -9.14 -7.01 16.95
N LYS A 166 -8.03 -6.29 16.98
CA LYS A 166 -7.93 -4.95 17.54
C LYS A 166 -7.47 -3.95 16.49
N THR A 167 -7.85 -2.69 16.68
CA THR A 167 -7.31 -1.58 15.89
C THR A 167 -6.37 -0.76 16.76
N ALA A 168 -5.15 -0.53 16.27
CA ALA A 168 -4.23 0.39 16.93
C ALA A 168 -4.69 1.83 16.77
N VAL A 169 -4.62 2.57 17.88
CA VAL A 169 -4.88 4.00 17.91
C VAL A 169 -3.80 4.69 18.72
N LEU A 170 -3.48 5.93 18.34
CA LEU A 170 -2.71 6.82 19.19
C LEU A 170 -3.66 7.46 20.20
N VAL A 171 -3.30 7.44 21.47
CA VAL A 171 -4.04 8.09 22.55
C VAL A 171 -3.20 9.25 23.08
N THR A 172 -3.81 10.43 23.13
CA THR A 172 -3.24 11.62 23.78
C THR A 172 -4.10 11.97 24.98
N GLN A 173 -3.51 11.99 26.16
CA GLN A 173 -4.20 12.26 27.41
C GLN A 173 -3.46 13.34 28.17
N ALA A 174 -4.11 14.48 28.40
CA ALA A 174 -3.56 15.57 29.20
C ALA A 174 -4.33 15.72 30.51
N THR A 175 -3.61 15.95 31.61
CA THR A 175 -4.17 16.24 32.93
C THR A 175 -3.59 17.55 33.45
N ALA A 176 -4.44 18.47 33.90
CA ALA A 176 -4.00 19.70 34.55
C ALA A 176 -3.28 19.40 35.87
N LEU A 177 -2.09 19.97 36.04
CA LEU A 177 -1.31 19.93 37.27
C LEU A 177 -1.40 21.23 38.08
N GLY A 178 -1.89 22.30 37.45
CA GLY A 178 -2.03 23.63 38.03
C GLY A 178 -2.52 24.64 36.98
N PRO A 179 -2.58 25.94 37.33
CA PRO A 179 -3.21 26.98 36.50
C PRO A 179 -2.68 27.10 35.07
N GLU A 180 -1.42 26.72 34.84
CA GLU A 180 -0.77 26.80 33.52
C GLU A 180 0.17 25.63 33.28
N ARG A 181 -0.11 24.48 33.89
CA ARG A 181 0.68 23.27 33.67
C ARG A 181 -0.20 22.08 33.44
N VAL A 182 0.17 21.28 32.44
CA VAL A 182 -0.48 20.04 32.08
C VAL A 182 0.56 18.94 31.94
N ASN A 183 0.24 17.74 32.41
CA ASN A 183 0.99 16.55 32.07
C ASN A 183 0.35 15.90 30.84
N LEU A 184 1.08 15.82 29.74
CA LEU A 184 0.64 15.13 28.52
C LEU A 184 1.27 13.73 28.49
N ASN A 185 0.42 12.73 28.29
CA ASN A 185 0.78 11.35 28.03
C ASN A 185 0.36 10.99 26.60
N VAL A 186 1.25 10.34 25.84
CA VAL A 186 1.01 9.92 24.46
C VAL A 186 1.45 8.47 24.31
N ARG A 187 0.58 7.60 23.84
CA ARG A 187 0.87 6.15 23.70
C ARG A 187 -0.03 5.49 22.67
N PHE A 188 0.32 4.30 22.22
CA PHE A 188 -0.57 3.49 21.38
C PHE A 188 -1.44 2.56 22.23
N GLU A 189 -2.69 2.36 21.86
CA GLU A 189 -3.61 1.40 22.50
C GLU A 189 -4.31 0.55 21.44
N GLY A 190 -4.75 -0.65 21.83
CA GLY A 190 -5.58 -1.52 20.99
C GLY A 190 -7.05 -1.41 21.39
N LEU A 191 -7.91 -1.01 20.46
CA LEU A 191 -9.37 -0.94 20.64
C LEU A 191 -10.07 -2.18 20.11
#